data_AF-A0A2N2MFZ1-F1
#
_entry.id   AF-A0A2N2MFZ1-F1
#
_cell.length_a   1.000
_cell.length_b   1.000
_cell.length_c   1.000
_cell.angle_alpha   90.00
_cell.angle_beta   90.00
_cell.angle_gamma   90.00
#
_symmetry.space_group_name_H-M   'P 1'
#
loop_
_entity.id
_entity.type
_entity.pdbx_description
1 polymer ?
#
loop_
_entity_poly.entity_id
_entity_poly.type
_entity_poly.pdbx_seq_one_letter_code
_entity_poly.pdbx_strand_id
1 'polypeptide(L)'
;MAQEVFMDIPKMEEVSKSFNTFGDVLDAVAKTLEAISMVMKATAWLSFGATAAMAAFIDRILPNIRRAAAKMNELSGDIMGAIKAYRDGDFSGSQRFAG
;
A
#
# COMPACT_ATOMS: atom_id res chain seq x y z
N MET A 1 17.64 -18.28 -28.98
CA MET A 1 18.24 -17.51 -27.87
C MET A 1 17.09 -17.00 -27.04
N ALA A 2 16.76 -17.64 -25.92
CA ALA A 2 15.81 -17.03 -24.99
C ALA A 2 16.49 -15.80 -24.41
N GLN A 3 15.88 -14.63 -24.53
CA GLN A 3 16.38 -13.42 -23.88
C GLN A 3 16.28 -13.68 -22.37
N GLU A 4 17.40 -13.92 -21.69
CA GLU A 4 17.40 -14.09 -20.24
C GLU A 4 16.96 -12.76 -19.61
N VAL A 5 15.85 -12.80 -18.89
CA VAL A 5 15.31 -11.64 -18.18
C VAL A 5 15.83 -11.71 -16.75
N PHE A 6 16.82 -10.87 -16.45
CA PHE A 6 17.35 -10.71 -15.09
C PHE A 6 16.57 -9.64 -14.35
N MET A 7 16.32 -9.87 -13.06
CA MET A 7 15.71 -8.85 -12.19
C MET A 7 16.77 -7.83 -11.77
N ASP A 8 16.47 -6.54 -11.97
CA ASP A 8 17.24 -5.44 -11.38
C ASP A 8 16.84 -5.27 -9.90
N ILE A 9 17.58 -5.95 -9.02
CA ILE A 9 17.23 -6.02 -7.60
C ILE A 9 17.22 -4.63 -6.93
N PRO A 10 18.24 -3.77 -7.05
CA PRO A 10 18.22 -2.44 -6.45
C PRO A 10 17.00 -1.62 -6.88
N LYS A 11 16.64 -1.68 -8.17
CA LYS A 11 15.48 -0.97 -8.70
C LYS A 11 14.17 -1.53 -8.15
N MET A 12 14.05 -2.85 -8.01
CA MET A 12 12.85 -3.46 -7.43
C MET A 12 12.72 -3.15 -5.92
N GLU A 13 13.83 -3.05 -5.18
CA GLU A 13 13.82 -2.59 -3.78
C GLU A 13 13.32 -1.13 -3.68
N GLU A 14 13.71 -0.26 -4.61
CA GLU A 14 13.21 1.12 -4.68
C GLU A 14 11.72 1.20 -4.99
N VAL A 15 11.24 0.39 -5.94
CA VAL A 15 9.82 0.29 -6.29
C VAL A 15 9.00 -0.20 -5.09
N SER A 16 9.47 -1.24 -4.37
CA SER A 16 8.84 -1.70 -3.13
C SER A 16 8.73 -0.58 -2.08
N LYS A 17 9.82 0.14 -1.82
CA LYS A 17 9.82 1.28 -0.87
C LYS A 17 8.83 2.37 -1.28
N SER A 18 8.70 2.64 -2.58
CA SER A 18 7.76 3.61 -3.11
C SER A 18 6.32 3.18 -2.82
N PHE A 19 5.98 1.92 -3.10
CA PHE A 19 4.66 1.38 -2.77
C PHE A 19 4.35 1.39 -1.27
N ASN A 20 5.32 1.05 -0.42
CA ASN A 20 5.14 1.17 1.02
C ASN A 20 4.84 2.62 1.44
N THR A 21 5.60 3.57 0.91
CA THR A 21 5.43 5.00 1.21
C THR A 21 4.05 5.50 0.75
N PHE A 22 3.61 5.11 -0.45
CA PHE A 22 2.26 5.43 -0.93
C PHE A 22 1.17 4.83 -0.04
N GLY A 23 1.34 3.58 0.40
CA GLY A 23 0.41 2.92 1.33
C GLY A 23 0.31 3.68 2.66
N ASP A 24 1.44 4.04 3.25
CA ASP A 24 1.50 4.80 4.50
C ASP A 24 0.85 6.19 4.39
N VAL A 25 1.09 6.90 3.28
CA VAL A 25 0.44 8.20 3.01
C VAL A 25 -1.07 8.04 2.90
N LEU A 26 -1.55 7.04 2.17
CA LEU A 26 -2.99 6.78 2.02
C LEU A 26 -3.64 6.39 3.34
N ASP A 27 -2.96 5.62 4.19
CA ASP A 27 -3.44 5.26 5.53
C ASP A 27 -3.51 6.49 6.45
N ALA A 28 -2.51 7.39 6.38
CA ALA A 28 -2.54 8.65 7.09
C ALA A 28 -3.73 9.52 6.65
N VAL A 29 -3.97 9.65 5.35
CA VAL A 29 -5.14 10.36 4.81
C VAL A 29 -6.44 9.72 5.29
N ALA A 30 -6.55 8.39 5.28
CA ALA A 30 -7.74 7.69 5.77
C ALA A 30 -7.99 7.99 7.26
N LYS A 31 -6.96 7.95 8.10
CA LYS A 31 -7.07 8.28 9.53
C LYS A 31 -7.50 9.73 9.76
N THR A 32 -6.95 10.67 8.99
CA THR A 32 -7.36 12.08 9.07
C THR A 32 -8.82 12.27 8.67
N LEU A 33 -9.26 11.64 7.57
CA LEU A 33 -10.66 11.71 7.13
C LEU A 33 -11.62 11.08 8.14
N GLU A 34 -11.22 9.98 8.79
CA GLU A 34 -12.01 9.36 9.86
C GLU A 34 -12.17 10.29 11.07
N ALA A 35 -11.09 10.94 11.50
CA ALA A 35 -11.13 11.93 12.57
C ALA A 35 -12.05 13.10 12.21
N ILE A 36 -11.97 13.62 10.98
CA ILE A 36 -12.88 14.67 10.50
C ILE A 36 -14.32 14.17 10.51
N SER A 37 -14.62 12.99 9.94
CA SER A 37 -15.98 12.42 9.95
C SER A 37 -16.53 12.29 11.37
N MET A 38 -15.71 11.84 12.33
CA MET A 38 -16.10 11.73 13.74
C MET A 38 -16.46 13.08 14.34
N VAL A 39 -15.64 14.11 14.14
CA VAL A 39 -15.93 15.48 14.60
C VAL A 39 -17.20 16.00 13.94
N MET A 40 -17.37 15.79 12.63
CA MET A 40 -18.55 16.23 11.89
C MET A 40 -19.84 15.53 12.35
N LYS A 41 -19.78 14.25 12.71
CA LYS A 41 -20.92 13.54 13.32
C LYS A 41 -21.25 14.07 14.70
N ALA A 42 -20.24 14.39 15.51
CA ALA A 42 -20.44 15.00 16.82
C ALA A 42 -21.08 16.40 16.70
N THR A 43 -20.61 17.22 15.74
CA THR A 43 -21.22 18.53 15.47
C THR A 43 -22.58 18.42 14.79
N ALA A 44 -22.88 17.33 14.07
CA ALA A 44 -24.19 17.10 13.48
C ALA A 44 -25.27 16.97 14.57
N TRP A 45 -24.93 16.35 15.69
CA TRP A 45 -25.83 16.27 16.84
C TRP A 45 -26.13 17.66 17.43
N LEU A 46 -25.12 18.52 17.55
CA LEU A 46 -25.28 19.90 18.04
C LEU A 46 -25.99 20.82 17.04
N SER A 47 -25.82 20.58 15.74
CA SER A 47 -26.36 21.41 14.65
C SER A 47 -27.65 20.87 14.03
N PHE A 48 -28.30 19.90 14.66
CA PHE A 48 -29.52 19.24 14.14
C PHE A 48 -29.35 18.66 12.72
N GLY A 49 -28.17 18.15 12.40
CA GLY A 49 -27.89 17.42 11.16
C GLY A 49 -27.22 18.24 10.05
N ALA A 50 -26.89 19.51 10.27
CA ALA A 50 -26.30 20.37 9.23
C ALA A 50 -24.99 19.81 8.63
N THR A 51 -24.19 19.10 9.42
CA THR A 51 -22.91 18.49 8.99
C THR A 51 -23.02 17.01 8.59
N ALA A 52 -24.22 16.42 8.67
CA ALA A 52 -24.41 14.99 8.43
C ALA A 52 -24.11 14.56 6.98
N ALA A 53 -24.44 15.41 6.01
CA ALA A 53 -24.21 15.12 4.59
C ALA A 53 -22.73 14.96 4.25
N MET A 54 -21.86 15.82 4.82
CA MET A 54 -20.42 15.75 4.57
C MET A 54 -19.78 14.57 5.32
N ALA A 55 -20.22 14.27 6.54
CA ALA A 55 -19.79 13.05 7.24
C ALA A 55 -20.14 11.78 6.45
N ALA A 56 -21.37 11.70 5.91
CA ALA A 56 -21.80 10.57 5.09
C ALA A 56 -21.00 10.44 3.79
N PHE A 57 -20.63 11.57 3.17
CA PHE A 57 -19.75 11.56 2.01
C PHE A 57 -18.35 11.02 2.35
N ILE A 58 -17.76 11.47 3.45
CA ILE A 58 -16.46 10.98 3.91
C ILE A 58 -16.51 9.48 4.18
N ASP A 59 -17.54 9.01 4.90
CA ASP A 59 -17.73 7.59 5.20
C ASP A 59 -17.87 6.73 3.94
N ARG A 60 -18.43 7.29 2.85
CA ARG A 60 -18.58 6.59 1.58
C ARG A 60 -17.26 6.39 0.84
N ILE A 61 -16.33 7.34 0.95
CA ILE A 61 -15.04 7.28 0.24
C ILE A 61 -13.94 6.58 1.05
N LEU A 62 -14.01 6.62 2.38
CA LEU A 62 -13.00 6.10 3.29
C LEU A 62 -12.62 4.62 3.03
N PRO A 63 -13.58 3.70 2.75
CA PRO A 63 -13.25 2.30 2.45
C PRO A 63 -12.44 2.13 1.17
N ASN A 64 -12.56 3.04 0.21
CA ASN A 64 -11.81 2.98 -1.05
C ASN A 64 -10.34 3.36 -0.80
N ILE A 65 -10.11 4.39 0.01
CA ILE A 65 -8.77 4.87 0.37
C ILE A 65 -8.05 3.79 1.19
N ARG A 66 -8.73 3.19 2.18
CA ARG A 66 -8.17 2.07 2.97
C ARG A 66 -7.81 0.87 2.09
N ARG A 67 -8.66 0.51 1.13
CA ARG A 67 -8.37 -0.57 0.17
C ARG A 67 -7.16 -0.24 -0.71
N ALA A 68 -7.03 1.00 -1.15
CA ALA A 68 -5.86 1.43 -1.92
C ALA A 68 -4.58 1.35 -1.06
N ALA A 69 -4.61 1.87 0.17
CA ALA A 69 -3.48 1.79 1.10
C ALA A 69 -3.02 0.34 1.33
N ALA A 70 -3.97 -0.56 1.62
CA ALA A 70 -3.68 -1.97 1.84
C ALA A 70 -3.04 -2.63 0.61
N LYS A 71 -3.56 -2.37 -0.60
CA LYS A 71 -2.99 -2.91 -1.84
C LYS A 71 -1.58 -2.42 -2.12
N MET A 72 -1.26 -1.16 -1.79
CA MET A 72 0.09 -0.65 -1.97
C MET A 72 1.07 -1.34 -1.01
N ASN A 73 0.68 -1.57 0.25
CA ASN A 73 1.50 -2.29 1.22
C ASN A 73 1.67 -3.77 0.87
N GLU A 74 0.60 -4.42 0.39
CA GLU A 74 0.64 -5.79 -0.14
C GLU A 74 1.61 -5.89 -1.32
N LEU A 75 1.51 -4.99 -2.30
CA LEU A 75 2.39 -4.99 -3.47
C LEU A 75 3.86 -4.75 -3.10
N SER A 76 4.13 -3.90 -2.11
CA SER A 76 5.48 -3.75 -1.55
C SER A 76 6.01 -5.08 -1.00
N GLY A 77 5.20 -5.79 -0.22
CA GLY A 77 5.54 -7.11 0.33
C GLY A 77 5.77 -8.16 -0.76
N ASP A 78 4.91 -8.20 -1.78
CA ASP A 78 5.03 -9.12 -2.91
C ASP A 78 6.33 -8.90 -3.69
N ILE A 79 6.71 -7.64 -3.94
CA ILE A 79 7.96 -7.31 -4.61
C ILE A 79 9.17 -7.76 -3.78
N MET A 80 9.16 -7.52 -2.46
CA MET A 80 10.22 -8.03 -1.58
C MET A 80 10.29 -9.56 -1.58
N GLY A 81 9.13 -10.23 -1.58
CA GLY A 81 9.04 -11.68 -1.69
C GLY A 81 9.65 -12.19 -2.99
N ALA A 82 9.36 -11.53 -4.11
CA ALA A 82 9.92 -11.85 -5.42
C ALA A 82 11.44 -11.65 -5.47
N ILE A 83 11.96 -10.55 -4.90
CA ILE A 83 13.41 -10.31 -4.78
C ILE A 83 14.09 -11.43 -4.01
N LYS A 84 13.51 -11.84 -2.89
CA LYS A 84 14.05 -12.94 -2.07
C LYS A 84 14.07 -14.25 -2.85
N ALA A 85 12.95 -14.63 -3.46
CA ALA A 85 12.84 -15.85 -4.26
C ALA A 85 13.85 -15.86 -5.42
N TYR A 86 14.06 -14.71 -6.05
CA TYR A 86 15.05 -14.55 -7.12
C TYR A 86 16.49 -14.76 -6.61
N ARG A 87 16.87 -14.13 -5.50
CA ARG A 87 18.20 -14.30 -4.88
C ARG A 87 18.46 -15.75 -4.46
N ASP A 88 17.48 -16.39 -3.82
CA ASP A 88 17.60 -17.78 -3.38
C ASP A 88 17.70 -18.75 -4.58
N GLY A 89 16.98 -18.46 -5.66
CA GLY A 89 17.07 -19.18 -6.93
C GLY A 89 18.45 -19.06 -7.58
N ASP A 90 19.01 -17.86 -7.62
CA ASP A 90 20.35 -17.60 -8.17
C ASP A 90 21.45 -18.28 -7.35
N PHE A 91 21.37 -18.22 -6.02
CA PHE A 91 22.31 -18.89 -5.12
C PHE A 91 22.27 -20.42 -5.26
N SER A 92 21.07 -21.02 -5.22
CA SER A 92 20.93 -22.47 -5.39
C SER A 92 21.29 -22.95 -6.79
N GLY A 93 21.06 -22.13 -7.81
CA GLY A 93 21.46 -22.40 -9.20
C GLY A 93 22.97 -22.37 -9.40
N SER A 94 23.64 -21.32 -8.91
CA SER A 94 25.10 -21.17 -9.02
C SER A 94 25.87 -22.30 -8.34
N GLN A 95 25.38 -22.83 -7.21
CA GLN A 95 25.97 -23.99 -6.54
C GLN A 95 25.99 -25.27 -7.40
N ARG A 96 25.06 -25.42 -8.35
CA ARG A 96 25.03 -26.60 -9.24
C ARG A 96 26.14 -26.61 -10.28
N PHE A 97 26.77 -25.46 -10.53
CA PHE A 97 27.81 -25.28 -11.54
C PHE A 97 29.19 -24.95 -10.94
N ALA A 98 29.32 -24.97 -9.61
CA ALA A 98 30.57 -24.69 -8.90
C ALA A 98 31.51 -25.92 -8.79
N GLY A 99 31.28 -26.96 -9.60
CA GLY A 99 32.05 -28.21 -9.65
C GLY A 99 33.11 -28.21 -10.74
#